data_AF-A0A3D2IGD0-F1
#
_entry.id   AF-A0A3D2IGD0-F1
#
_cell.length_a   1.000
_cell.length_b   1.000
_cell.length_c   1.000
_cell.angle_alpha   90.00
_cell.angle_beta   90.00
_cell.angle_gamma   90.00
#
_symmetry.space_group_name_H-M   'P 1'
#
loop_
_entity.id
_entity.type
_entity.pdbx_description
1 polymer ?
#
loop_
_entity_poly.entity_id
_entity_poly.type
_entity_poly.pdbx_seq_one_letter_code
_entity_poly.pdbx_strand_id
1 'polypeptide(L)'
;MSIRKTVTLFTSIAALILTACEGDFRSRAQGAINEIIVVMDSTQFDSKTAEAIRATYGKYQFHMLNPEENYDLSFTDIRSNSQLDRLKGMKNVIFAGVLDDSTDVSRAIRGFLDAGVEQ
;
A
#
# COMPACT_ATOMS: atom_id res chain seq x y z
N MET A 1 43.25 12.15 -33.85
CA MET A 1 41.79 12.13 -33.58
C MET A 1 41.43 13.45 -32.91
N SER A 2 40.60 14.28 -33.54
CA SER A 2 40.46 15.70 -33.20
C SER A 2 39.78 15.91 -31.84
N ILE A 3 40.43 16.66 -30.93
CA ILE A 3 39.94 17.07 -29.60
C ILE A 3 38.51 17.60 -29.62
N ARG A 4 38.11 18.28 -30.70
CA ARG A 4 36.74 18.77 -30.89
C ARG A 4 35.69 17.65 -30.91
N LYS A 5 36.01 16.49 -31.50
CA LYS A 5 35.13 15.31 -31.55
C LYS A 5 35.00 14.64 -30.19
N THR A 6 36.08 14.60 -29.41
CA THR A 6 36.07 14.03 -28.06
C THR A 6 35.22 14.89 -27.12
N VAL A 7 35.35 16.22 -27.21
CA VAL A 7 34.52 17.15 -26.42
C VAL A 7 33.05 17.00 -26.77
N THR A 8 32.68 17.01 -28.06
CA THR A 8 31.27 16.84 -28.45
C THR A 8 30.70 15.49 -28.02
N LEU A 9 31.48 14.41 -28.14
CA LEU A 9 31.04 13.09 -27.68
C LEU A 9 30.79 13.05 -26.16
N PHE A 10 31.65 13.69 -25.38
CA PHE A 10 31.52 13.76 -23.92
C PHE A 10 30.29 14.59 -23.50
N THR A 11 30.04 15.72 -24.17
CA THR A 11 28.86 16.56 -23.90
C THR A 11 27.55 15.83 -24.22
N SER A 12 27.51 15.06 -25.31
CA SER A 12 26.33 14.27 -25.68
C SER A 12 26.02 13.16 -24.69
N ILE A 13 27.05 12.47 -24.17
CA ILE A 13 26.90 11.43 -23.15
C ILE A 13 26.40 12.05 -21.84
N ALA A 14 26.94 13.20 -21.43
CA ALA A 14 26.48 13.90 -20.23
C ALA A 14 25.01 14.35 -20.32
N ALA A 15 24.56 14.78 -21.51
CA ALA A 15 23.16 15.14 -21.73
C ALA A 15 22.20 13.93 -21.61
N LEU A 16 22.62 12.75 -22.09
CA LEU A 16 21.82 11.52 -21.96
C LEU A 16 21.67 11.06 -20.49
N ILE A 17 22.71 11.25 -19.68
CA ILE A 17 22.68 10.85 -18.26
C ILE A 17 21.73 11.74 -17.45
N LEU A 18 21.60 13.01 -17.82
CA LEU A 18 20.68 13.94 -17.14
C LEU A 18 19.20 13.66 -17.44
N THR A 19 18.87 13.06 -18.60
CA THR A 19 17.49 12.71 -18.96
C THR A 19 17.10 11.29 -18.54
N ALA A 20 18.06 10.43 -18.18
CA ALA A 20 17.82 9.03 -17.80
C ALA A 20 17.45 8.83 -16.31
N CYS A 21 17.28 9.92 -15.54
CA CYS A 21 17.08 9.87 -14.08
C CYS A 21 15.60 10.03 -13.66
N GLU A 22 14.64 9.81 -14.56
CA GLU A 22 13.24 9.58 -14.19
C GLU A 22 13.11 8.14 -13.65
N GLY A 23 13.81 7.87 -12.53
CA GLY A 23 13.63 6.63 -11.80
C GLY A 23 12.25 6.62 -11.18
N ASP A 24 11.49 5.54 -11.40
CA ASP A 24 10.26 5.22 -10.67
C ASP A 24 10.58 5.00 -9.18
N PHE A 25 10.86 6.11 -8.48
CA PHE A 25 11.18 6.10 -7.07
C PHE A 25 9.88 5.99 -6.28
N ARG A 26 9.52 4.76 -5.96
CA ARG A 26 8.45 4.47 -5.02
C ARG A 26 8.95 4.61 -3.60
N SER A 27 8.26 5.41 -2.80
CA SER A 27 8.58 5.58 -1.38
C SER A 27 8.55 4.22 -0.66
N ARG A 28 9.45 4.04 0.32
CA ARG A 28 9.46 2.81 1.12
C ARG A 28 8.17 2.71 1.94
N ALA A 29 7.59 1.52 1.95
CA ALA A 29 6.43 1.22 2.79
C ALA A 29 6.74 1.39 4.28
N GLN A 30 5.83 2.04 5.00
CA GLN A 30 5.95 2.48 6.40
C GLN A 30 5.08 1.63 7.35
N GLY A 31 5.30 1.73 8.66
CA GLY A 31 4.56 0.96 9.67
C GLY A 31 5.30 -0.27 10.20
N ALA A 32 4.76 -0.88 11.24
CA ALA A 32 5.33 -2.07 11.87
C ALA A 32 5.05 -3.34 11.05
N ILE A 33 5.94 -4.34 11.15
CA ILE A 33 5.77 -5.60 10.40
C ILE A 33 4.67 -6.46 11.01
N ASN A 34 4.49 -6.39 12.32
CA ASN A 34 3.50 -7.14 13.10
C ASN A 34 2.17 -6.41 13.25
N GLU A 35 1.95 -5.30 12.54
CA GLU A 35 0.69 -4.56 12.53
C GLU A 35 -0.02 -4.77 11.19
N ILE A 36 -1.34 -4.98 11.23
CA ILE A 36 -2.21 -5.00 10.06
C ILE A 36 -3.32 -3.96 10.27
N ILE A 37 -3.41 -3.02 9.34
CA ILE A 37 -4.48 -2.03 9.34
C ILE A 37 -5.61 -2.55 8.43
N VAL A 38 -6.78 -2.77 9.02
CA VAL A 38 -7.99 -3.19 8.32
C VAL A 38 -8.83 -1.95 8.02
N VAL A 39 -8.88 -1.59 6.74
CA VAL A 39 -9.69 -0.48 6.23
C VAL A 39 -11.04 -1.02 5.79
N MET A 40 -12.07 -0.70 6.56
CA MET A 40 -13.44 -1.12 6.28
C MET A 40 -14.45 -0.07 6.76
N ASP A 41 -15.67 -0.14 6.27
CA ASP A 41 -16.73 0.75 6.76
C ASP A 41 -16.92 0.54 8.26
N SER A 42 -16.93 1.65 9.01
CA SER A 42 -17.08 1.66 10.46
C SER A 42 -18.36 0.97 10.94
N THR A 43 -19.43 0.97 10.13
CA THR A 43 -20.68 0.25 10.45
C THR A 43 -20.51 -1.27 10.43
N GLN A 44 -19.45 -1.76 9.80
CA GLN A 44 -19.20 -3.18 9.55
C GLN A 44 -18.09 -3.76 10.44
N PHE A 45 -17.57 -3.01 11.42
CA PHE A 45 -16.51 -3.48 12.31
C PHE A 45 -16.89 -4.73 13.12
N ASP A 46 -18.18 -4.95 13.35
CA ASP A 46 -18.70 -6.14 14.05
C ASP A 46 -19.36 -7.14 13.09
N SER A 47 -19.12 -7.00 11.79
CA SER A 47 -19.63 -7.93 10.78
C SER A 47 -18.92 -9.29 10.84
N LYS A 48 -19.54 -10.32 10.26
CA LYS A 48 -18.91 -11.65 10.07
C LYS A 48 -17.60 -11.58 9.30
N THR A 49 -17.47 -10.62 8.38
CA THR A 49 -16.22 -10.39 7.64
C THR A 49 -15.13 -9.89 8.56
N ALA A 50 -15.43 -8.91 9.44
CA ALA A 50 -14.47 -8.43 10.43
C ALA A 50 -14.07 -9.54 11.42
N GLU A 51 -15.03 -10.35 11.87
CA GLU A 51 -14.76 -11.51 12.72
C GLU A 51 -13.85 -12.54 12.04
N ALA A 52 -14.11 -12.86 10.76
CA ALA A 52 -13.26 -13.76 9.98
C ALA A 52 -11.81 -13.23 9.85
N ILE A 53 -11.64 -11.91 9.66
CA ILE A 53 -10.33 -11.27 9.63
C ILE A 53 -9.63 -11.41 10.98
N ARG A 54 -10.32 -11.12 12.09
CA ARG A 54 -9.77 -11.29 13.46
C ARG A 54 -9.35 -12.73 13.72
N ALA A 55 -10.20 -13.69 13.38
CA ALA A 55 -9.91 -15.11 13.57
C ALA A 55 -8.74 -15.61 12.71
N THR A 56 -8.53 -15.03 11.53
CA THR A 56 -7.47 -15.43 10.61
C THR A 56 -6.12 -14.82 10.97
N TYR A 57 -6.09 -13.51 11.22
CA TYR A 57 -4.85 -12.74 11.36
C TYR A 57 -4.50 -12.41 12.81
N GLY A 58 -5.50 -12.23 13.68
CA GLY A 58 -5.31 -11.93 15.11
C GLY A 58 -5.20 -13.18 15.99
N LYS A 59 -5.15 -14.38 15.40
CA LYS A 59 -5.00 -15.63 16.17
C LYS A 59 -3.68 -15.64 16.94
N TYR A 60 -3.70 -16.20 18.14
CA TYR A 60 -2.48 -16.41 18.92
C TYR A 60 -1.56 -17.44 18.25
N GLN A 61 -0.26 -17.16 18.24
CA GLN A 61 0.74 -18.16 17.88
C GLN A 61 1.09 -19.01 19.09
N PHE A 62 0.66 -20.27 19.08
CA PHE A 62 0.88 -21.22 20.20
C PHE A 62 2.28 -21.87 20.22
N HIS A 63 3.22 -21.36 19.42
CA HIS A 63 4.58 -21.91 19.36
C HIS A 63 5.50 -21.34 20.45
N MET A 64 5.01 -20.39 21.25
CA MET A 64 5.77 -19.69 22.29
C MET A 64 5.22 -20.01 23.69
N LEU A 65 6.09 -19.96 24.71
CA LEU A 65 5.67 -20.16 26.12
C LEU A 65 4.68 -19.09 26.59
N ASN A 66 4.73 -17.89 25.99
CA ASN A 66 3.74 -16.84 26.16
C ASN A 66 3.06 -16.60 24.81
N PRO A 67 1.77 -16.94 24.64
CA PRO A 67 1.08 -16.75 23.37
C PRO A 67 0.93 -15.27 23.06
N GLU A 68 1.48 -14.84 21.91
CA GLU A 68 1.29 -13.50 21.36
C GLU A 68 0.35 -13.56 20.14
N GLU A 69 -0.38 -12.48 19.91
CA GLU A 69 -1.19 -12.33 18.70
C GLU A 69 -0.28 -12.36 17.47
N ASN A 70 -0.68 -13.08 16.43
CA ASN A 70 0.10 -13.19 15.21
C ASN A 70 0.32 -11.83 14.53
N TYR A 71 -0.71 -10.96 14.56
CA TYR A 71 -0.63 -9.57 14.17
C TYR A 71 -1.53 -8.73 15.07
N ASP A 72 -1.09 -7.51 15.37
CA ASP A 72 -1.93 -6.47 15.98
C ASP A 72 -2.85 -5.88 14.91
N LEU A 73 -4.16 -6.00 15.11
CA LEU A 73 -5.18 -5.60 14.15
C LEU A 73 -5.82 -4.27 14.54
N SER A 74 -5.65 -3.26 13.69
CA SER A 74 -6.28 -1.95 13.85
C SER A 74 -7.35 -1.73 12.78
N PHE A 75 -8.60 -1.50 13.21
CA PHE A 75 -9.73 -1.25 12.33
C PHE A 75 -9.94 0.25 12.12
N THR A 76 -10.04 0.67 10.87
CA THR A 76 -10.21 2.08 10.53
C THR A 76 -11.09 2.27 9.30
N ASP A 77 -11.69 3.45 9.20
CA ASP A 77 -12.50 3.89 8.07
C ASP A 77 -11.75 4.99 7.30
N ILE A 78 -12.10 5.20 6.04
CA ILE A 78 -11.56 6.27 5.20
C ILE A 78 -12.32 7.56 5.52
N ARG A 79 -11.63 8.50 6.16
CA ARG A 79 -12.19 9.82 6.49
C ARG A 79 -11.75 10.92 5.52
N SER A 80 -10.67 10.70 4.77
CA SER A 80 -10.15 11.66 3.80
C SER A 80 -9.19 11.01 2.80
N ASN A 81 -9.01 11.64 1.64
CA ASN A 81 -8.04 11.22 0.63
C ASN A 81 -6.60 11.21 1.15
N SER A 82 -6.22 12.19 1.98
CA SER A 82 -4.87 12.23 2.55
C SER A 82 -4.62 11.05 3.51
N GLN A 83 -5.64 10.59 4.23
CA GLN A 83 -5.55 9.38 5.05
C GLN A 83 -5.44 8.14 4.17
N LEU A 84 -6.25 8.06 3.11
CA LEU A 84 -6.19 6.96 2.15
C LEU A 84 -4.80 6.84 1.51
N ASP A 85 -4.17 7.94 1.13
CA ASP A 85 -2.81 7.92 0.56
C ASP A 85 -1.76 7.49 1.59
N ARG A 86 -1.92 7.87 2.86
CA ARG A 86 -1.08 7.31 3.94
C ARG A 86 -1.28 5.81 4.10
N LEU A 87 -2.53 5.34 4.07
CA LEU A 87 -2.87 3.91 4.18
C LEU A 87 -2.25 3.10 3.02
N LYS A 88 -2.28 3.61 1.78
CA LYS A 88 -1.60 2.96 0.64
C LYS A 88 -0.09 2.80 0.84
N GLY A 89 0.53 3.65 1.65
CA GLY A 89 1.95 3.61 1.96
C GLY A 89 2.33 2.67 3.12
N MET A 90 1.37 2.02 3.76
CA MET A 90 1.63 1.12 4.89
C MET A 90 2.07 -0.27 4.43
N LYS A 91 2.86 -0.97 5.25
CA LYS A 91 3.41 -2.29 4.94
C LYS A 91 2.32 -3.36 4.79
N ASN A 92 1.38 -3.42 5.74
CA ASN A 92 0.31 -4.42 5.73
C ASN A 92 -1.04 -3.72 5.89
N VAL A 93 -1.87 -3.78 4.85
CA VAL A 93 -3.21 -3.20 4.85
C VAL A 93 -4.18 -4.15 4.19
N ILE A 94 -5.36 -4.29 4.78
CA ILE A 94 -6.48 -5.04 4.22
C ILE A 94 -7.60 -4.05 3.94
N PHE A 95 -8.00 -3.91 2.67
CA PHE A 95 -9.22 -3.19 2.30
C PHE A 95 -10.38 -4.18 2.21
N ALA A 96 -11.41 -4.00 3.03
CA ALA A 96 -12.56 -4.89 3.07
C ALA A 96 -13.86 -4.08 2.95
N GLY A 97 -14.67 -4.40 1.94
CA GLY A 97 -15.93 -3.73 1.67
C GLY A 97 -16.72 -4.44 0.58
N VAL A 98 -18.01 -4.11 0.47
CA VAL A 98 -18.90 -4.65 -0.57
C VAL A 98 -18.68 -3.88 -1.86
N LEU A 99 -18.39 -4.57 -2.98
CA LEU A 99 -18.05 -3.91 -4.25
C LEU A 99 -19.14 -3.01 -4.83
N ASP A 100 -20.41 -3.26 -4.52
CA ASP A 100 -21.56 -2.50 -5.04
C ASP A 100 -22.07 -1.42 -4.08
N ASP A 101 -21.35 -1.16 -2.98
CA ASP A 101 -21.79 -0.21 -1.97
C ASP A 101 -21.32 1.23 -2.28
N SER A 102 -21.99 2.22 -1.68
CA SER A 102 -21.75 3.65 -1.85
C SER A 102 -20.76 4.24 -0.83
N THR A 103 -20.18 3.41 0.04
CA THR A 103 -19.19 3.82 1.04
C THR A 103 -17.86 4.26 0.41
N ASP A 104 -17.10 5.08 1.14
CA ASP A 104 -15.78 5.53 0.71
C ASP A 104 -14.80 4.38 0.51
N VAL A 105 -14.87 3.36 1.37
CA VAL A 105 -14.08 2.13 1.24
C VAL A 105 -14.40 1.39 -0.05
N SER A 106 -15.67 1.19 -0.36
CA SER A 106 -16.07 0.50 -1.59
C SER A 106 -15.71 1.28 -2.85
N ARG A 107 -15.82 2.62 -2.82
CA ARG A 107 -15.29 3.48 -3.89
C ARG A 107 -13.77 3.30 -4.07
N ALA A 108 -13.01 3.28 -2.98
CA ALA A 108 -11.57 3.09 -3.03
C ALA A 108 -11.19 1.71 -3.61
N ILE A 109 -11.88 0.64 -3.17
CA ILE A 109 -11.66 -0.71 -3.69
C ILE A 109 -11.91 -0.77 -5.20
N ARG A 110 -13.03 -0.22 -5.68
CA ARG A 110 -13.31 -0.15 -7.13
C ARG A 110 -12.22 0.61 -7.88
N GLY A 111 -11.80 1.77 -7.37
CA GLY A 111 -10.71 2.53 -7.96
C GLY A 111 -9.39 1.75 -8.06
N PHE A 112 -9.09 0.90 -7.08
CA PHE A 112 -7.92 0.01 -7.15
C PHE A 112 -8.04 -1.08 -8.19
N LEU A 113 -9.24 -1.66 -8.33
CA LEU A 113 -9.50 -2.69 -9.34
C LEU A 113 -9.47 -2.10 -10.75
N ASP A 114 -10.08 -0.93 -10.96
CA ASP A 114 -10.13 -0.26 -12.26
C ASP A 114 -8.73 0.18 -12.73
N ALA A 115 -7.92 0.76 -11.82
CA ALA A 115 -6.55 1.18 -12.13
C ALA A 115 -5.60 0.02 -12.49
N GLY A 116 -5.95 -1.22 -12.12
CA GLY A 116 -5.20 -2.43 -12.47
C GLY A 116 -5.64 -3.10 -13.78
N VAL A 117 -6.75 -2.64 -14.38
CA VAL A 117 -7.34 -3.23 -15.59
C VAL A 117 -6.89 -2.52 -16.88
N GLU A 118 -6.34 -1.31 -16.78
CA GLU A 118 -5.64 -0.67 -17.91
C GLU A 118 -4.25 -1.31 -18.08
N GLN A 119 -4.16 -2.31 -18.96
CA GLN A 119 -2.91 -2.90 -19.49
C GLN A 119 -2.73 -2.53 -20.96
#